data_AF-D8LD60-F1
#
_entry.id   AF-D8LD60-F1
#
_cell.length_a   1.000
_cell.length_b   1.000
_cell.length_c   1.000
_cell.angle_alpha   90.00
_cell.angle_beta   90.00
_cell.angle_gamma   90.00
#
_symmetry.space_group_name_H-M   'P 1'
#
loop_
_entity.id
_entity.type
_entity.pdbx_description
1 polymer ?
#
loop_
_entity_poly.entity_id
_entity_poly.type
_entity_poly.pdbx_seq_one_letter_code
_entity_poly.pdbx_strand_id
1 'polypeptide(L)'
;MMARLRRALPKQLGATAVLLCTLLAHSEGFFAAPNTPTTHSKLASDLNGRTNGQFAARSDSSSGGSSAALGTAGSRERLFETVTTLRGGSPAMNIPGYDAAAAAIAAISVPAIAWTGGPALFAQGVLLSMVTSIDGFRIREHFVSYGYGFSVALQAAGAAWLFRDNLHTLSALHAAGLVAYGLRLASFCGWRDTLSCFQNRRKRLAQPKKKNAGPPYTFWGICSMLYAFLALPTVYALRRLPAAEGSYVGVSQAGLAVMAFGLLVESVADLQKSLFKKKSPDTFCSTGLYRFSRHPNYFGEAVFWTGAWLAAIPAYTKWYHWVFSVIGPSQIVSIILRATGGLEKRQVEKYGSSKEWKEYAKSTPVFVPGTRQYTWEKAASKKN
;
A
#
# COMPACT_ATOMS: atom_id res chain seq x y z
N MET A 1 -1.63 -32.47 1.36
CA MET A 1 -1.57 -31.16 0.68
C MET A 1 -1.90 -29.99 1.61
N MET A 2 -3.01 -30.04 2.36
CA MET A 2 -3.39 -29.02 3.37
C MET A 2 -2.35 -28.79 4.49
N ALA A 3 -1.67 -29.84 4.96
CA ALA A 3 -0.61 -29.72 5.97
C ALA A 3 0.71 -29.07 5.47
N ARG A 4 0.92 -29.03 4.15
CA ARG A 4 2.03 -28.28 3.52
C ARG A 4 1.63 -26.82 3.25
N LEU A 5 0.36 -26.57 2.93
CA LEU A 5 -0.23 -25.22 2.85
C LEU A 5 -0.20 -24.48 4.20
N ARG A 6 -0.49 -25.17 5.31
CA ARG A 6 -0.40 -24.59 6.67
C ARG A 6 1.02 -24.23 7.10
N ARG A 7 2.04 -24.92 6.55
CA ARG A 7 3.47 -24.60 6.76
C ARG A 7 4.02 -23.56 5.76
N ALA A 8 3.32 -23.35 4.65
CA ALA A 8 3.65 -22.37 3.62
C ALA A 8 2.96 -21.00 3.84
N LEU A 9 1.98 -20.92 4.76
CA LEU A 9 1.54 -19.63 5.27
C LEU A 9 2.73 -19.01 6.03
N PRO A 10 3.29 -17.87 5.56
CA PRO A 10 4.35 -17.21 6.29
C PRO A 10 3.81 -16.84 7.68
N LYS A 11 4.65 -16.94 8.73
CA LYS A 11 4.34 -16.43 10.08
C LYS A 11 3.81 -14.98 10.08
N GLN A 12 4.02 -14.27 8.97
CA GLN A 12 3.44 -12.99 8.56
C GLN A 12 1.91 -12.95 8.57
N LEU A 13 1.18 -14.02 8.22
CA LEU A 13 -0.28 -14.06 8.30
C LEU A 13 -0.76 -14.07 9.76
N GLY A 14 0.04 -14.60 10.69
CA GLY A 14 -0.23 -14.49 12.12
C GLY A 14 -0.02 -13.06 12.63
N ALA A 15 1.07 -12.39 12.23
CA ALA A 15 1.33 -11.01 12.66
C ALA A 15 0.38 -10.00 12.01
N THR A 16 0.04 -10.17 10.73
CA THR A 16 -0.96 -9.32 10.05
C THR A 16 -2.38 -9.67 10.47
N ALA A 17 -2.73 -10.93 10.75
CA ALA A 17 -4.03 -11.26 11.35
C ALA A 17 -4.13 -10.81 12.80
N VAL A 18 -3.05 -10.81 13.59
CA VAL A 18 -3.03 -10.20 14.93
C VAL A 18 -3.14 -8.69 14.82
N LEU A 19 -2.46 -8.04 13.88
CA LEU A 19 -2.62 -6.60 13.64
C LEU A 19 -4.04 -6.26 13.17
N LEU A 20 -4.61 -7.06 12.27
CA LEU A 20 -5.98 -6.92 11.78
C LEU A 20 -7.01 -7.21 12.88
N CYS A 21 -6.82 -8.25 13.69
CA CYS A 21 -7.67 -8.58 14.83
C CYS A 21 -7.55 -7.54 15.95
N THR A 22 -6.38 -6.95 16.18
CA THR A 22 -6.20 -5.85 17.15
C THR A 22 -6.85 -4.56 16.65
N LEU A 23 -6.79 -4.28 15.34
CA LEU A 23 -7.49 -3.17 14.71
C LEU A 23 -9.02 -3.39 14.71
N LEU A 24 -9.49 -4.62 14.50
CA LEU A 24 -10.91 -5.00 14.57
C LEU A 24 -11.42 -5.03 16.02
N ALA A 25 -10.64 -5.52 16.99
CA ALA A 25 -10.99 -5.49 18.40
C ALA A 25 -11.04 -4.06 18.97
N HIS A 26 -10.21 -3.14 18.45
CA HIS A 26 -10.33 -1.71 18.75
C HIS A 26 -11.60 -1.07 18.14
N SER A 27 -12.14 -1.63 17.06
CA SER A 27 -13.42 -1.19 16.47
C SER A 27 -14.65 -1.77 17.20
N GLU A 28 -14.54 -2.98 17.75
CA GLU A 28 -15.58 -3.62 18.57
C GLU A 28 -15.68 -2.99 19.97
N GLY A 29 -14.58 -2.46 20.53
CA GLY A 29 -14.61 -1.65 21.75
C GLY A 29 -15.36 -0.32 21.62
N PHE A 30 -15.76 0.05 20.40
CA PHE A 30 -16.62 1.20 20.09
C PHE A 30 -18.10 0.82 19.88
N PHE A 31 -18.41 -0.49 19.86
CA PHE A 31 -19.76 -1.05 19.78
C PHE A 31 -20.28 -1.50 21.15
N ALA A 32 -20.10 -0.68 22.19
CA ALA A 32 -21.08 -0.67 23.28
C ALA A 32 -22.24 0.21 22.82
N ALA A 33 -23.31 -0.44 22.35
CA ALA A 33 -24.49 0.19 21.77
C ALA A 33 -25.09 1.29 22.67
N PRO A 34 -25.61 2.39 22.08
CA PRO A 34 -26.51 3.27 22.80
C PRO A 34 -27.82 2.50 23.01
N ASN A 35 -28.27 2.42 24.27
CA ASN A 35 -29.52 1.78 24.67
C ASN A 35 -30.68 2.19 23.74
N THR A 36 -31.30 1.21 23.07
CA THR A 36 -32.63 1.36 22.45
C THR A 36 -33.71 1.00 23.47
N PRO A 37 -34.88 1.65 23.41
CA PRO A 37 -35.91 1.51 24.43
C PRO A 37 -36.70 0.22 24.19
N THR A 38 -36.76 -0.66 25.20
CA THR A 38 -37.78 -1.71 25.26
C THR A 38 -38.51 -1.65 26.58
N THR A 39 -39.81 -1.48 26.43
CA THR A 39 -40.89 -1.64 27.40
C THR A 39 -40.68 -2.93 28.21
N HIS A 40 -40.50 -2.81 29.53
CA HIS A 40 -41.12 -3.63 30.58
C HIS A 40 -40.46 -3.29 31.95
N SER A 41 -40.96 -2.23 32.60
CA SER A 41 -41.04 -2.21 34.07
C SER A 41 -42.16 -1.28 34.52
N LYS A 42 -43.40 -1.82 34.48
CA LYS A 42 -44.41 -1.47 35.47
C LYS A 42 -43.82 -1.81 36.85
N LEU A 43 -43.06 -0.89 37.46
CA LEU A 43 -42.71 -0.96 38.90
C LEU A 43 -42.03 0.32 39.43
N ALA A 44 -42.38 1.50 38.89
CA ALA A 44 -41.88 2.79 39.41
C ALA A 44 -42.97 3.87 39.46
N SER A 45 -44.23 3.45 39.66
CA SER A 45 -45.36 4.35 39.92
C SER A 45 -45.97 4.17 41.31
N ASP A 46 -45.32 3.43 42.22
CA ASP A 46 -45.89 3.06 43.52
C ASP A 46 -45.06 3.49 44.74
N LEU A 47 -44.09 4.39 44.56
CA LEU A 47 -43.28 4.93 45.67
C LEU A 47 -43.24 6.47 45.71
N ASN A 48 -44.22 7.15 45.09
CA ASN A 48 -44.37 8.60 45.21
C ASN A 48 -45.62 9.03 45.99
N GLY A 49 -46.14 8.14 46.85
CA GLY A 49 -47.17 8.44 47.83
C GLY A 49 -46.64 8.15 49.23
N ARG A 50 -46.64 9.18 50.09
CA ARG A 50 -46.23 9.22 51.51
C ARG A 50 -44.75 9.58 51.72
N THR A 51 -44.45 10.86 51.91
CA THR A 51 -44.52 11.54 53.22
C THR A 51 -44.13 13.02 53.08
N ASN A 52 -45.03 13.88 53.57
CA ASN A 52 -44.87 15.21 54.19
C ASN A 52 -43.42 15.74 54.31
N GLY A 53 -43.10 17.01 54.09
CA GLY A 53 -43.87 18.24 54.34
C GLY A 53 -42.93 19.25 55.01
N GLN A 54 -43.19 20.54 54.82
CA GLN A 54 -42.61 21.68 55.54
C GLN A 54 -41.09 21.94 55.36
N PHE A 55 -40.74 22.99 54.61
CA PHE A 55 -40.26 24.25 55.19
C PHE A 55 -40.13 25.33 54.09
N ALA A 56 -40.48 26.55 54.49
CA ALA A 56 -40.60 27.73 53.64
C ALA A 56 -39.34 28.62 53.66
N ALA A 57 -39.29 29.51 52.66
CA ALA A 57 -38.79 30.89 52.69
C ALA A 57 -37.40 31.25 52.11
N ARG A 58 -37.44 32.33 51.29
CA ARG A 58 -36.41 33.36 50.96
C ARG A 58 -35.16 32.92 50.18
N SER A 59 -34.54 33.69 49.30
CA SER A 59 -34.76 35.02 48.68
C SER A 59 -33.64 35.23 47.64
N ASP A 60 -33.94 35.99 46.59
CA ASP A 60 -33.07 36.93 45.86
C ASP A 60 -31.79 36.49 45.10
N SER A 61 -31.90 36.64 43.77
CA SER A 61 -31.09 37.53 42.91
C SER A 61 -29.65 37.17 42.47
N SER A 62 -29.48 37.37 41.16
CA SER A 62 -28.33 37.97 40.47
C SER A 62 -27.23 37.09 39.84
N SER A 63 -27.18 37.23 38.51
CA SER A 63 -25.98 37.48 37.68
C SER A 63 -25.09 36.32 37.22
N GLY A 64 -24.88 36.30 35.90
CA GLY A 64 -23.54 36.30 35.31
C GLY A 64 -22.92 34.93 35.06
N GLY A 65 -22.95 34.48 33.80
CA GLY A 65 -22.28 33.25 33.38
C GLY A 65 -20.75 33.34 33.40
N SER A 66 -20.13 32.19 33.68
CA SER A 66 -18.91 31.70 33.02
C SER A 66 -18.68 30.25 33.46
N SER A 67 -18.82 29.31 32.53
CA SER A 67 -18.47 27.89 32.70
C SER A 67 -17.58 27.48 31.55
N ALA A 68 -16.38 26.98 31.88
CA ALA A 68 -15.62 25.93 31.17
C ALA A 68 -14.10 26.14 31.28
N ALA A 69 -13.48 25.70 32.39
CA ALA A 69 -12.04 25.46 32.45
C ALA A 69 -11.63 24.50 33.58
N LEU A 70 -12.34 23.39 33.80
CA LEU A 70 -11.88 22.31 34.67
C LEU A 70 -12.36 20.96 34.11
N GLY A 71 -11.50 20.29 33.34
CA GLY A 71 -11.82 18.96 32.81
C GLY A 71 -10.70 18.28 32.02
N THR A 72 -9.63 18.99 31.65
CA THR A 72 -8.59 18.46 30.75
C THR A 72 -7.29 18.03 31.45
N ALA A 73 -7.05 18.46 32.69
CA ALA A 73 -5.82 18.11 33.42
C ALA A 73 -5.89 16.71 34.07
N GLY A 74 -6.97 16.40 34.81
CA GLY A 74 -7.11 15.15 35.55
C GLY A 74 -7.30 13.88 34.70
N SER A 75 -7.68 14.02 33.43
CA SER A 75 -7.84 12.91 32.49
C SER A 75 -6.52 12.51 31.82
N ARG A 76 -5.55 13.42 31.74
CA ARG A 76 -4.21 13.15 31.18
C ARG A 76 -3.34 12.35 32.14
N GLU A 77 -3.40 12.65 33.44
CA GLU A 77 -2.62 11.93 34.47
C GLU A 77 -3.09 10.48 34.65
N ARG A 78 -4.42 10.23 34.65
CA ARG A 78 -4.96 8.85 34.74
C ARG A 78 -4.63 7.98 33.53
N LEU A 79 -4.56 8.58 32.33
CA LEU A 79 -4.16 7.86 31.11
C LEU A 79 -2.68 7.53 31.11
N PHE A 80 -1.83 8.43 31.63
CA PHE A 80 -0.39 8.17 31.78
C PHE A 80 -0.11 7.07 32.81
N GLU A 81 -0.82 7.05 33.95
CA GLU A 81 -0.72 5.99 34.97
C GLU A 81 -1.21 4.63 34.47
N THR A 82 -2.27 4.59 33.66
CA THR A 82 -2.80 3.32 33.09
C THR A 82 -1.83 2.71 32.07
N VAL A 83 -1.13 3.55 31.31
CA VAL A 83 -0.13 3.11 30.32
C VAL A 83 1.18 2.65 30.99
N THR A 84 1.56 3.24 32.13
CA THR A 84 2.74 2.79 32.90
C THR A 84 2.49 1.53 33.71
N THR A 85 1.28 1.31 34.24
CA THR A 85 0.93 0.06 34.95
C THR A 85 0.89 -1.16 34.03
N LEU A 86 0.48 -1.01 32.76
CA LEU A 86 0.50 -2.10 31.77
C LEU A 86 1.91 -2.48 31.27
N ARG A 87 2.95 -1.72 31.66
CA ARG A 87 4.36 -1.97 31.31
C ARG A 87 5.09 -2.84 32.35
N GLY A 88 4.48 -3.10 33.50
CA GLY A 88 5.06 -3.88 34.59
C GLY A 88 4.80 -5.38 34.44
N GLY A 89 5.56 -6.08 33.59
CA GLY A 89 5.49 -7.55 33.59
C GLY A 89 5.99 -8.27 32.35
N SER A 90 7.17 -7.95 31.81
CA SER A 90 7.99 -8.89 31.03
C SER A 90 9.36 -8.28 30.72
N PRO A 91 10.47 -9.05 30.79
CA PRO A 91 11.80 -8.52 30.55
C PRO A 91 11.91 -8.05 29.09
N ALA A 92 12.29 -6.79 28.93
CA ALA A 92 12.42 -6.09 27.66
C ALA A 92 13.45 -6.78 26.74
N MET A 93 12.96 -7.38 25.65
CA MET A 93 13.80 -7.76 24.52
C MET A 93 14.09 -6.48 23.72
N ASN A 94 15.17 -5.79 24.08
CA ASN A 94 15.60 -4.54 23.45
C ASN A 94 16.17 -4.81 22.04
N ILE A 95 15.29 -4.82 21.03
CA ILE A 95 15.66 -4.81 19.61
C ILE A 95 15.59 -3.35 19.14
N PRO A 96 16.70 -2.72 18.73
CA PRO A 96 16.69 -1.33 18.28
C PRO A 96 15.72 -1.15 17.09
N GLY A 97 14.72 -0.28 17.26
CA GLY A 97 13.74 0.08 16.21
C GLY A 97 12.31 -0.41 16.43
N TYR A 98 12.07 -1.33 17.37
CA TYR A 98 10.71 -1.82 17.65
C TYR A 98 9.83 -0.76 18.35
N ASP A 99 10.40 -0.04 19.31
CA ASP A 99 9.68 1.02 20.03
C ASP A 99 9.37 2.23 19.15
N ALA A 100 10.21 2.53 18.16
CA ALA A 100 9.95 3.58 17.18
C ALA A 100 8.82 3.19 16.21
N ALA A 101 8.78 1.93 15.79
CA ALA A 101 7.68 1.41 14.97
C ALA A 101 6.36 1.36 15.75
N ALA A 102 6.39 0.94 17.01
CA ALA A 102 5.22 0.93 17.90
C ALA A 102 4.73 2.36 18.20
N ALA A 103 5.63 3.31 18.41
CA ALA A 103 5.28 4.73 18.59
C ALA A 103 4.72 5.35 17.30
N ALA A 104 5.24 4.99 16.12
CA ALA A 104 4.69 5.43 14.84
C ALA A 104 3.29 4.83 14.59
N ILE A 105 3.06 3.58 14.98
CA ILE A 105 1.74 2.93 14.91
C ILE A 105 0.78 3.57 15.91
N ALA A 106 1.22 3.89 17.13
CA ALA A 106 0.40 4.57 18.14
C ALA A 106 0.06 6.03 17.75
N ALA A 107 0.97 6.71 17.04
CA ALA A 107 0.72 8.06 16.50
C ALA A 107 -0.31 8.09 15.37
N ILE A 108 -0.56 6.95 14.71
CA ILE A 108 -1.63 6.80 13.71
C ILE A 108 -3.02 6.69 14.41
N SER A 109 -3.07 6.46 15.73
CA SER A 109 -4.27 6.02 16.45
C SER A 109 -5.07 7.09 17.24
N VAL A 110 -4.77 8.40 17.16
CA VAL A 110 -5.50 9.43 17.97
C VAL A 110 -5.68 10.77 17.20
N PRO A 111 -6.84 11.47 17.23
CA PRO A 111 -8.19 11.14 16.75
C PRO A 111 -8.54 11.78 15.36
N ALA A 112 -8.77 10.90 14.39
CA ALA A 112 -9.74 10.82 13.29
C ALA A 112 -10.44 12.01 12.54
N ILE A 113 -10.44 13.30 12.92
CA ILE A 113 -11.30 14.29 12.20
C ILE A 113 -10.55 15.50 11.61
N ALA A 114 -9.43 15.92 12.18
CA ALA A 114 -8.70 17.11 11.70
C ALA A 114 -7.72 16.84 10.52
N TRP A 115 -7.48 15.57 10.16
CA TRP A 115 -6.39 15.15 9.26
C TRP A 115 -6.84 14.70 7.87
N THR A 116 -7.99 15.17 7.40
CA THR A 116 -8.47 14.85 6.05
C THR A 116 -7.92 15.80 4.98
N GLY A 117 -6.98 16.70 5.30
CA GLY A 117 -6.31 17.58 4.34
C GLY A 117 -5.39 16.83 3.38
N GLY A 118 -5.19 17.35 2.16
CA GLY A 118 -4.31 16.73 1.15
C GLY A 118 -2.89 16.40 1.67
N PRO A 119 -2.18 17.37 2.28
CA PRO A 119 -0.85 17.11 2.86
C PRO A 119 -0.85 16.09 4.00
N ALA A 120 -1.89 16.10 4.84
CA ALA A 120 -2.05 15.18 5.96
C ALA A 120 -2.20 13.72 5.47
N LEU A 121 -3.07 13.49 4.48
CA LEU A 121 -3.27 12.16 3.88
C LEU A 121 -2.00 11.66 3.18
N PHE A 122 -1.28 12.56 2.52
CA PHE A 122 0.00 12.20 1.90
C PHE A 122 1.03 11.78 2.96
N ALA A 123 1.18 12.56 4.04
CA ALA A 123 2.08 12.22 5.14
C ALA A 123 1.72 10.87 5.79
N GLN A 124 0.43 10.59 6.01
CA GLN A 124 -0.03 9.29 6.48
C GLN A 124 0.31 8.17 5.50
N GLY A 125 0.16 8.40 4.19
CA GLY A 125 0.56 7.45 3.15
C GLY A 125 2.06 7.13 3.18
N VAL A 126 2.90 8.13 3.44
CA VAL A 126 4.35 7.95 3.62
C VAL A 126 4.64 7.12 4.86
N LEU A 127 4.03 7.45 6.01
CA LEU A 127 4.22 6.71 7.26
C LEU A 127 3.76 5.25 7.12
N LEU A 128 2.61 5.02 6.48
CA LEU A 128 2.12 3.68 6.20
C LEU A 128 3.10 2.91 5.30
N SER A 129 3.63 3.56 4.27
CA SER A 129 4.65 2.98 3.37
C SER A 129 5.96 2.66 4.09
N MET A 130 6.33 3.46 5.10
CA MET A 130 7.50 3.22 5.93
C MET A 130 7.31 1.93 6.75
N VAL A 131 6.14 1.76 7.38
CA VAL A 131 5.83 0.56 8.18
C VAL A 131 5.80 -0.71 7.32
N THR A 132 5.11 -0.70 6.19
CA THR A 132 4.96 -1.88 5.31
C THR A 132 6.28 -2.31 4.66
N SER A 133 7.22 -1.39 4.46
CA SER A 133 8.50 -1.66 3.81
C SER A 133 9.67 -1.91 4.78
N ILE A 134 9.40 -1.98 6.10
CA ILE A 134 10.42 -2.16 7.15
C ILE A 134 11.24 -3.46 7.00
N ASP A 135 10.65 -4.53 6.44
CA ASP A 135 11.36 -5.78 6.22
C ASP A 135 12.52 -5.62 5.19
N GLY A 136 12.51 -4.52 4.43
CA GLY A 136 13.61 -4.07 3.58
C GLY A 136 14.96 -3.89 4.29
N PHE A 137 14.97 -3.63 5.60
CA PHE A 137 16.21 -3.51 6.37
C PHE A 137 16.95 -4.84 6.52
N ARG A 138 16.21 -5.96 6.51
CA ARG A 138 16.82 -7.30 6.48
C ARG A 138 17.36 -7.61 5.09
N ILE A 139 16.56 -7.28 4.08
CA ILE A 139 16.82 -7.62 2.68
C ILE A 139 16.42 -6.42 1.83
N ARG A 140 17.40 -5.69 1.26
CA ARG A 140 17.10 -4.46 0.49
C ARG A 140 16.09 -4.65 -0.65
N GLU A 141 16.07 -5.83 -1.27
CA GLU A 141 15.10 -6.14 -2.34
C GLU A 141 13.63 -6.07 -1.84
N HIS A 142 13.40 -6.30 -0.55
CA HIS A 142 12.06 -6.27 0.03
C HIS A 142 11.46 -4.86 0.12
N PHE A 143 12.28 -3.80 0.09
CA PHE A 143 11.75 -2.43 -0.05
C PHE A 143 10.92 -2.33 -1.34
N VAL A 144 11.49 -2.80 -2.46
CA VAL A 144 10.91 -2.66 -3.80
C VAL A 144 10.01 -3.82 -4.25
N SER A 145 9.86 -4.86 -3.42
CA SER A 145 8.94 -5.98 -3.68
C SER A 145 7.74 -5.96 -2.73
N TYR A 146 7.89 -6.54 -1.54
CA TYR A 146 6.83 -6.65 -0.55
C TYR A 146 6.42 -5.27 -0.02
N GLY A 147 7.40 -4.43 0.31
CA GLY A 147 7.18 -3.07 0.78
C GLY A 147 6.35 -2.28 -0.21
N TYR A 148 6.77 -2.27 -1.48
CA TYR A 148 6.02 -1.65 -2.56
C TYR A 148 4.58 -2.17 -2.67
N GLY A 149 4.38 -3.49 -2.83
CA GLY A 149 3.06 -4.08 -3.02
C GLY A 149 2.10 -3.84 -1.85
N PHE A 150 2.56 -4.04 -0.60
CA PHE A 150 1.75 -3.81 0.58
C PHE A 150 1.46 -2.32 0.80
N SER A 151 2.42 -1.43 0.52
CA SER A 151 2.22 0.02 0.65
C SER A 151 1.06 0.51 -0.20
N VAL A 152 1.04 0.16 -1.48
CA VAL A 152 0.00 0.66 -2.40
C VAL A 152 -1.36 0.02 -2.11
N ALA A 153 -1.39 -1.27 -1.75
CA ALA A 153 -2.64 -1.94 -1.39
C ALA A 153 -3.24 -1.38 -0.10
N LEU A 154 -2.45 -1.21 0.96
CA LEU A 154 -2.95 -0.70 2.23
C LEU A 154 -3.34 0.78 2.15
N GLN A 155 -2.60 1.60 1.39
CA GLN A 155 -3.00 2.98 1.15
C GLN A 155 -4.32 3.07 0.39
N ALA A 156 -4.51 2.27 -0.66
CA ALA A 156 -5.77 2.26 -1.42
C ALA A 156 -6.95 1.77 -0.57
N ALA A 157 -6.77 0.67 0.19
CA ALA A 157 -7.79 0.14 1.08
C ALA A 157 -8.12 1.11 2.24
N GLY A 158 -7.10 1.70 2.86
CA GLY A 158 -7.27 2.68 3.94
C GLY A 158 -7.96 3.95 3.46
N ALA A 159 -7.58 4.46 2.28
CA ALA A 159 -8.27 5.60 1.68
C ALA A 159 -9.73 5.28 1.33
N ALA A 160 -10.01 4.10 0.78
CA ALA A 160 -11.38 3.68 0.48
C ALA A 160 -12.22 3.55 1.76
N TRP A 161 -11.64 3.05 2.86
CA TRP A 161 -12.32 2.98 4.16
C TRP A 161 -12.57 4.36 4.79
N LEU A 162 -11.61 5.29 4.65
CA LEU A 162 -11.73 6.66 5.15
C LEU A 162 -12.82 7.45 4.40
N PHE A 163 -12.93 7.26 3.09
CA PHE A 163 -13.91 7.92 2.23
C PHE A 163 -15.13 7.04 1.92
N ARG A 164 -15.44 6.05 2.78
CA ARG A 164 -16.49 5.05 2.54
C ARG A 164 -17.87 5.65 2.29
N ASP A 165 -18.18 6.75 2.97
CA ASP A 165 -19.47 7.44 2.87
C ASP A 165 -19.63 8.19 1.53
N ASN A 166 -18.54 8.36 0.78
CA ASN A 166 -18.49 9.01 -0.54
C ASN A 166 -17.90 8.08 -1.62
N LEU A 167 -18.05 6.76 -1.47
CA LEU A 167 -17.53 5.80 -2.46
C LEU A 167 -18.45 5.73 -3.68
N HIS A 168 -17.97 6.24 -4.81
CA HIS A 168 -18.58 6.03 -6.12
C HIS A 168 -17.99 4.78 -6.77
N THR A 169 -18.75 4.14 -7.66
CA THR A 169 -18.34 2.89 -8.31
C THR A 169 -16.97 3.00 -8.99
N LEU A 170 -16.69 4.09 -9.70
CA LEU A 170 -15.42 4.27 -10.42
C LEU A 170 -14.23 4.49 -9.48
N SER A 171 -14.41 5.23 -8.38
CA SER A 171 -13.35 5.45 -7.40
C SER A 171 -13.08 4.18 -6.58
N ALA A 172 -14.13 3.41 -6.28
CA ALA A 172 -14.03 2.08 -5.66
C ALA A 172 -13.29 1.09 -6.57
N LEU A 173 -13.62 1.03 -7.87
CA LEU A 173 -12.92 0.19 -8.85
C LEU A 173 -11.44 0.61 -9.00
N HIS A 174 -11.15 1.91 -8.97
CA HIS A 174 -9.78 2.41 -8.99
C HIS A 174 -8.99 1.92 -7.77
N ALA A 175 -9.55 2.09 -6.55
CA ALA A 175 -8.92 1.60 -5.33
C ALA A 175 -8.76 0.08 -5.32
N ALA A 176 -9.78 -0.67 -5.76
CA ALA A 176 -9.73 -2.12 -5.90
C ALA A 176 -8.62 -2.56 -6.88
N GLY A 177 -8.38 -1.81 -7.95
CA GLY A 177 -7.28 -2.06 -8.88
C GLY A 177 -5.90 -1.98 -8.24
N LEU A 178 -5.66 -0.97 -7.39
CA LEU A 178 -4.39 -0.86 -6.64
C LEU A 178 -4.25 -1.94 -5.57
N VAL A 179 -5.34 -2.29 -4.88
CA VAL A 179 -5.35 -3.42 -3.93
C VAL A 179 -5.02 -4.71 -4.66
N ALA A 180 -5.68 -4.99 -5.79
CA ALA A 180 -5.42 -6.16 -6.61
C ALA A 180 -3.97 -6.21 -7.11
N TYR A 181 -3.42 -5.07 -7.57
CA TYR A 181 -2.03 -4.96 -7.98
C TYR A 181 -1.07 -5.30 -6.85
N GLY A 182 -1.24 -4.67 -5.68
CA GLY A 182 -0.36 -4.85 -4.54
C GLY A 182 -0.42 -6.27 -3.96
N LEU A 183 -1.62 -6.85 -3.84
CA LEU A 183 -1.80 -8.23 -3.41
C LEU A 183 -1.20 -9.21 -4.42
N ARG A 184 -1.40 -8.99 -5.72
CA ARG A 184 -0.78 -9.79 -6.78
C ARG A 184 0.74 -9.73 -6.69
N LEU A 185 1.33 -8.54 -6.57
CA LEU A 185 2.79 -8.37 -6.48
C LEU A 185 3.36 -9.09 -5.25
N ALA A 186 2.75 -8.88 -4.09
CA ALA A 186 3.17 -9.50 -2.84
C ALA A 186 3.05 -11.04 -2.89
N SER A 187 1.94 -11.55 -3.42
CA SER A 187 1.70 -12.99 -3.57
C SER A 187 2.67 -13.62 -4.57
N PHE A 188 2.93 -12.94 -5.69
CA PHE A 188 3.89 -13.40 -6.70
C PHE A 188 5.31 -13.46 -6.13
N CYS A 189 5.75 -12.42 -5.43
CA CYS A 189 7.05 -12.42 -4.77
C CYS A 189 7.15 -13.52 -3.71
N GLY A 190 6.11 -13.66 -2.87
CA GLY A 190 6.02 -14.70 -1.85
C GLY A 190 6.15 -16.10 -2.43
N TRP A 191 5.36 -16.42 -3.46
CA TRP A 191 5.42 -17.70 -4.16
C TRP A 191 6.79 -17.91 -4.82
N ARG A 192 7.30 -16.93 -5.55
CA ARG A 192 8.57 -17.02 -6.27
C ARG A 192 9.75 -17.24 -5.32
N ASP A 193 9.73 -16.64 -4.14
CA ASP A 193 10.79 -16.79 -3.14
C ASP A 193 10.86 -18.21 -2.56
N THR A 194 9.77 -18.99 -2.67
CA THR A 194 9.78 -20.43 -2.33
C THR A 194 10.46 -21.32 -3.39
N LEU A 195 10.73 -20.78 -4.60
CA LEU A 195 11.34 -21.55 -5.68
C LEU A 195 12.85 -21.70 -5.47
N SER A 196 13.33 -22.95 -5.45
CA SER A 196 14.74 -23.29 -5.26
C SER A 196 15.67 -22.64 -6.29
N CYS A 197 15.23 -22.52 -7.54
CA CYS A 197 15.99 -21.84 -8.60
C CYS A 197 16.25 -20.36 -8.29
N PHE A 198 15.28 -19.69 -7.64
CA PHE A 198 15.40 -18.30 -7.22
C PHE A 198 16.30 -18.17 -6.00
N GLN A 199 16.12 -19.03 -5.00
CA GLN A 199 16.98 -19.08 -3.81
C GLN A 199 18.45 -19.33 -4.18
N ASN A 200 18.71 -20.30 -5.07
CA ASN A 200 20.06 -20.61 -5.55
C ASN A 200 20.65 -19.46 -6.35
N ARG A 201 19.85 -18.79 -7.19
CA ARG A 201 20.27 -17.57 -7.89
C ARG A 201 20.65 -16.46 -6.91
N ARG A 202 19.84 -16.26 -5.87
CA ARG A 202 20.08 -15.24 -4.85
C ARG A 202 21.37 -15.51 -4.07
N LYS A 203 21.61 -16.76 -3.67
CA LYS A 203 22.89 -17.17 -3.06
C LYS A 203 24.10 -16.90 -3.97
N ARG A 204 24.01 -17.22 -5.26
CA ARG A 204 25.07 -16.91 -6.25
C ARG A 204 25.33 -15.41 -6.42
N LEU A 205 24.29 -14.59 -6.31
CA LEU A 205 24.39 -13.13 -6.46
C LEU A 205 24.73 -12.40 -5.15
N ALA A 206 24.60 -13.07 -4.01
CA ALA A 206 24.96 -12.56 -2.68
C ALA A 206 26.49 -12.54 -2.42
N GLN A 207 27.30 -12.94 -3.41
CA GLN A 207 28.75 -12.74 -3.43
C GLN A 207 29.09 -11.28 -3.07
N PRO A 208 30.14 -11.02 -2.27
CA PRO A 208 30.40 -9.73 -1.65
C PRO A 208 30.67 -8.67 -2.72
N LYS A 209 29.66 -7.87 -3.05
CA LYS A 209 29.82 -6.66 -3.87
C LYS A 209 30.30 -5.51 -2.98
N LYS A 210 31.20 -4.68 -3.52
CA LYS A 210 31.73 -3.46 -2.89
C LYS A 210 30.61 -2.66 -2.20
N LYS A 211 30.87 -2.23 -0.95
CA LYS A 211 29.98 -1.53 -0.01
C LYS A 211 29.57 -0.10 -0.45
N ASN A 212 29.18 0.11 -1.71
CA ASN A 212 28.83 1.44 -2.23
C ASN A 212 27.32 1.70 -2.24
N ALA A 213 26.53 0.86 -1.56
CA ALA A 213 25.10 1.10 -1.45
C ALA A 213 24.86 2.05 -0.27
N GLY A 214 24.31 3.24 -0.56
CA GLY A 214 24.05 4.30 0.40
C GLY A 214 23.24 3.88 1.64
N PRO A 215 23.11 4.77 2.65
CA PRO A 215 22.51 4.42 3.93
C PRO A 215 21.09 3.86 3.72
N PRO A 216 20.75 2.70 4.32
CA PRO A 216 19.49 2.01 4.06
C PRO A 216 18.26 2.88 4.39
N TYR A 217 18.40 3.80 5.35
CA TYR A 217 17.35 4.74 5.76
C TYR A 217 16.99 5.76 4.68
N THR A 218 17.95 6.28 3.91
CA THR A 218 17.63 7.24 2.83
C THR A 218 16.93 6.54 1.68
N PHE A 219 17.37 5.33 1.34
CA PHE A 219 16.68 4.50 0.33
C PHE A 219 15.26 4.15 0.76
N TRP A 220 15.06 3.78 2.02
CA TRP A 220 13.74 3.50 2.60
C TRP A 220 12.81 4.71 2.55
N GLY A 221 13.29 5.89 2.95
CA GLY A 221 12.51 7.13 2.88
C GLY A 221 12.10 7.49 1.45
N ILE A 222 13.03 7.39 0.50
CA ILE A 222 12.75 7.64 -0.93
C ILE A 222 11.71 6.64 -1.48
N CYS A 223 11.82 5.35 -1.15
CA CYS A 223 10.85 4.34 -1.56
C CYS A 223 9.46 4.65 -0.97
N SER A 224 9.40 5.00 0.31
CA SER A 224 8.14 5.31 1.01
C SER A 224 7.45 6.54 0.41
N MET A 225 8.22 7.59 0.09
CA MET A 225 7.72 8.77 -0.62
C MET A 225 7.18 8.41 -2.00
N LEU A 226 7.90 7.59 -2.77
CA LEU A 226 7.45 7.13 -4.08
C LEU A 226 6.12 6.36 -3.99
N TYR A 227 5.96 5.48 -3.00
CA TYR A 227 4.73 4.70 -2.83
C TYR A 227 3.53 5.59 -2.46
N ALA A 228 3.75 6.64 -1.67
CA ALA A 228 2.72 7.64 -1.40
C ALA A 228 2.32 8.41 -2.67
N PHE A 229 3.27 8.81 -3.51
CA PHE A 229 2.98 9.44 -4.80
C PHE A 229 2.26 8.51 -5.78
N LEU A 230 2.54 7.21 -5.74
CA LEU A 230 1.85 6.21 -6.58
C LEU A 230 0.39 6.01 -6.17
N ALA A 231 0.08 6.10 -4.87
CA ALA A 231 -1.30 6.01 -4.37
C ALA A 231 -2.09 7.31 -4.53
N LEU A 232 -1.41 8.44 -4.79
CA LEU A 232 -2.02 9.77 -4.81
C LEU A 232 -3.13 9.96 -5.86
N PRO A 233 -3.03 9.43 -7.11
CA PRO A 233 -4.15 9.44 -8.06
C PRO A 233 -5.43 8.82 -7.47
N THR A 234 -5.31 7.71 -6.74
CA THR A 234 -6.45 7.02 -6.11
C THR A 234 -7.03 7.84 -4.96
N VAL A 235 -6.19 8.50 -4.15
CA VAL A 235 -6.66 9.41 -3.09
C VAL A 235 -7.45 10.58 -3.68
N TYR A 236 -6.97 11.18 -4.78
CA TYR A 236 -7.71 12.23 -5.48
C TYR A 236 -9.03 11.71 -6.07
N ALA A 237 -9.00 10.54 -6.68
CA ALA A 237 -10.18 9.88 -7.24
C ALA A 237 -11.27 9.67 -6.18
N LEU A 238 -10.91 9.07 -5.03
CA LEU A 238 -11.83 8.80 -3.92
C LEU A 238 -12.43 10.08 -3.31
N ARG A 239 -11.63 11.14 -3.22
CA ARG A 239 -12.09 12.39 -2.60
C ARG A 239 -12.97 13.24 -3.50
N ARG A 240 -12.78 13.19 -4.82
CA ARG A 240 -13.32 14.23 -5.73
C ARG A 240 -14.03 13.77 -6.98
N LEU A 241 -13.91 12.51 -7.39
CA LEU A 241 -14.81 11.99 -8.43
C LEU A 241 -16.31 12.14 -8.09
N PRO A 242 -16.76 11.96 -6.83
CA PRO A 242 -18.15 12.22 -6.43
C PRO A 242 -18.67 13.62 -6.82
N ALA A 243 -17.81 14.63 -6.73
CA ALA A 243 -18.16 16.02 -6.97
C ALA A 243 -17.97 16.47 -8.43
N ALA A 244 -17.47 15.58 -9.29
CA ALA A 244 -17.12 15.86 -10.70
C ALA A 244 -18.12 15.22 -11.69
N GLU A 245 -19.33 14.90 -11.22
CA GLU A 245 -20.37 14.28 -12.05
C GLU A 245 -20.70 15.14 -13.28
N GLY A 246 -20.67 14.50 -14.46
CA GLY A 246 -21.17 15.07 -15.70
C GLY A 246 -20.16 15.13 -16.86
N SER A 247 -18.90 15.53 -16.66
CA SER A 247 -18.10 15.97 -17.81
C SER A 247 -16.92 15.08 -18.26
N TYR A 248 -16.52 14.04 -17.50
CA TYR A 248 -15.33 13.24 -17.87
C TYR A 248 -15.37 11.76 -17.44
N VAL A 249 -16.57 11.19 -17.26
CA VAL A 249 -16.76 9.78 -16.86
C VAL A 249 -16.07 8.80 -17.82
N GLY A 250 -16.13 9.08 -19.13
CA GLY A 250 -15.49 8.25 -20.16
C GLY A 250 -13.97 8.15 -20.01
N VAL A 251 -13.31 9.23 -19.54
CA VAL A 251 -11.86 9.22 -19.28
C VAL A 251 -11.53 8.31 -18.10
N SER A 252 -12.33 8.36 -17.02
CA SER A 252 -12.15 7.45 -15.90
C SER A 252 -12.35 5.99 -16.31
N GLN A 253 -13.38 5.69 -17.10
CA GLN A 253 -13.62 4.33 -17.61
C GLN A 253 -12.48 3.84 -18.51
N ALA A 254 -12.00 4.67 -19.44
CA ALA A 254 -10.87 4.34 -20.30
C ALA A 254 -9.59 4.11 -19.46
N GLY A 255 -9.32 4.96 -18.47
CA GLY A 255 -8.20 4.80 -17.55
C GLY A 255 -8.27 3.50 -16.75
N LEU A 256 -9.45 3.15 -16.21
CA LEU A 256 -9.69 1.88 -15.53
C LEU A 256 -9.48 0.67 -16.46
N ALA A 257 -9.93 0.76 -17.72
CA ALA A 257 -9.70 -0.29 -18.71
C ALA A 257 -8.21 -0.47 -19.02
N VAL A 258 -7.47 0.63 -19.20
CA VAL A 258 -6.01 0.61 -19.38
C VAL A 258 -5.31 0.02 -18.15
N MET A 259 -5.75 0.42 -16.95
CA MET A 259 -5.23 -0.10 -15.69
C MET A 259 -5.43 -1.62 -15.59
N ALA A 260 -6.66 -2.11 -15.84
CA ALA A 260 -6.98 -3.53 -15.82
C ALA A 260 -6.19 -4.32 -16.87
N PHE A 261 -6.03 -3.77 -18.08
CA PHE A 261 -5.22 -4.36 -19.13
C PHE A 261 -3.75 -4.50 -18.72
N GLY A 262 -3.15 -3.45 -18.14
CA GLY A 262 -1.78 -3.48 -17.63
C GLY A 262 -1.58 -4.56 -16.56
N LEU A 263 -2.51 -4.65 -15.59
CA LEU A 263 -2.49 -5.67 -14.54
C LEU A 263 -2.54 -7.08 -15.12
N LEU A 264 -3.40 -7.31 -16.13
CA LEU A 264 -3.53 -8.61 -16.79
C LEU A 264 -2.25 -8.99 -17.54
N VAL A 265 -1.72 -8.07 -18.35
CA VAL A 265 -0.49 -8.29 -19.14
C VAL A 265 0.68 -8.64 -18.22
N GLU A 266 0.87 -7.89 -17.13
CA GLU A 266 1.92 -8.16 -16.17
C GLU A 266 1.74 -9.53 -15.51
N SER A 267 0.53 -9.83 -15.01
CA SER A 267 0.21 -11.09 -14.33
C SER A 267 0.47 -12.31 -15.21
N VAL A 268 0.02 -12.25 -16.47
CA VAL A 268 0.22 -13.32 -17.45
C VAL A 268 1.69 -13.46 -17.83
N ALA A 269 2.40 -12.36 -18.04
CA ALA A 269 3.82 -12.39 -18.38
C ALA A 269 4.67 -13.01 -17.26
N ASP A 270 4.44 -12.61 -16.02
CA ASP A 270 5.17 -13.14 -14.86
C ASP A 270 4.89 -14.64 -14.65
N LEU A 271 3.63 -15.08 -14.84
CA LEU A 271 3.28 -16.49 -14.78
C LEU A 271 3.95 -17.30 -15.90
N GLN A 272 3.86 -16.83 -17.15
CA GLN A 272 4.49 -17.49 -18.30
C GLN A 272 5.99 -17.66 -18.10
N LYS A 273 6.68 -16.59 -17.66
CA LYS A 273 8.12 -16.64 -17.41
C LYS A 273 8.49 -17.57 -16.26
N SER A 274 7.70 -17.60 -15.20
CA SER A 274 7.94 -18.44 -14.03
C SER A 274 7.77 -19.93 -14.38
N LEU A 275 6.70 -20.27 -15.10
CA LEU A 275 6.47 -21.63 -15.60
C LEU A 275 7.55 -22.06 -16.58
N PHE A 276 7.94 -21.19 -17.51
CA PHE A 276 9.03 -21.45 -18.45
C PHE A 276 10.34 -21.73 -17.73
N LYS A 277 10.73 -20.86 -16.78
CA LYS A 277 11.99 -21.00 -16.03
C LYS A 277 12.01 -22.19 -15.07
N LYS A 278 10.85 -22.71 -14.67
CA LYS A 278 10.75 -23.96 -13.93
C LYS A 278 11.12 -25.17 -14.81
N LYS A 279 10.75 -25.16 -16.08
CA LYS A 279 11.04 -26.24 -17.05
C LYS A 279 12.43 -26.08 -17.68
N SER A 280 12.83 -24.85 -18.00
CA SER A 280 14.05 -24.54 -18.74
C SER A 280 14.80 -23.38 -18.07
N PRO A 281 15.55 -23.65 -16.98
CA PRO A 281 16.17 -22.60 -16.16
C PRO A 281 17.26 -21.81 -16.92
N ASP A 282 17.93 -22.46 -17.87
CA ASP A 282 19.10 -21.92 -18.56
C ASP A 282 18.87 -21.39 -19.97
N THR A 283 17.61 -21.31 -20.42
CA THR A 283 17.25 -20.72 -21.71
C THR A 283 16.40 -19.46 -21.54
N PHE A 284 16.36 -18.57 -22.52
CA PHE A 284 15.50 -17.39 -22.49
C PHE A 284 14.04 -17.75 -22.80
N CYS A 285 13.09 -16.99 -22.25
CA CYS A 285 11.67 -17.16 -22.55
C CYS A 285 11.34 -16.34 -23.80
N SER A 286 10.87 -17.01 -24.86
CA SER A 286 10.49 -16.41 -26.15
C SER A 286 9.07 -16.79 -26.59
N THR A 287 8.27 -17.34 -25.67
CA THR A 287 6.91 -17.83 -25.96
C THR A 287 5.85 -16.97 -25.26
N GLY A 288 4.59 -17.09 -25.69
CA GLY A 288 3.49 -16.31 -25.12
C GLY A 288 3.67 -14.81 -25.37
N LEU A 289 3.50 -13.99 -24.33
CA LEU A 289 3.68 -12.53 -24.43
C LEU A 289 5.14 -12.14 -24.75
N TYR A 290 6.11 -13.02 -24.42
CA TYR A 290 7.51 -12.75 -24.70
C TYR A 290 7.84 -12.77 -26.21
N ARG A 291 6.98 -13.32 -27.07
CA ARG A 291 7.18 -13.21 -28.53
C ARG A 291 6.91 -11.81 -29.08
N PHE A 292 6.17 -10.99 -28.33
CA PHE A 292 5.75 -9.66 -28.77
C PHE A 292 6.60 -8.54 -28.15
N SER A 293 7.18 -8.79 -26.98
CA SER A 293 8.10 -7.89 -26.29
C SER A 293 9.03 -8.73 -25.42
N ARG A 294 10.31 -8.35 -25.30
CA ARG A 294 11.25 -9.01 -24.38
C ARG A 294 10.95 -8.72 -22.91
N HIS A 295 10.24 -7.63 -22.62
CA HIS A 295 9.88 -7.21 -21.27
C HIS A 295 8.37 -6.89 -21.14
N PRO A 296 7.49 -7.86 -21.43
CA PRO A 296 6.04 -7.61 -21.42
C PRO A 296 5.51 -7.36 -20.01
N ASN A 297 6.15 -7.92 -18.98
CA ASN A 297 5.77 -7.68 -17.59
C ASN A 297 6.01 -6.21 -17.17
N TYR A 298 7.18 -5.66 -17.53
CA TYR A 298 7.50 -4.26 -17.30
C TYR A 298 6.64 -3.30 -18.12
N PHE A 299 6.28 -3.68 -19.34
CA PHE A 299 5.29 -2.94 -20.12
C PHE A 299 3.92 -2.94 -19.43
N GLY A 300 3.44 -4.09 -18.95
CA GLY A 300 2.19 -4.20 -18.20
C GLY A 300 2.16 -3.30 -16.97
N GLU A 301 3.25 -3.26 -16.19
CA GLU A 301 3.37 -2.39 -15.03
C GLU A 301 3.33 -0.90 -15.42
N ALA A 302 4.06 -0.49 -16.46
CA ALA A 302 4.01 0.88 -16.95
C ALA A 302 2.60 1.28 -17.43
N VAL A 303 1.90 0.37 -18.11
CA VAL A 303 0.51 0.57 -18.55
C VAL A 303 -0.45 0.65 -17.37
N PHE A 304 -0.26 -0.18 -16.34
CA PHE A 304 -1.07 -0.15 -15.12
C PHE A 304 -1.02 1.23 -14.45
N TRP A 305 0.18 1.73 -14.18
CA TRP A 305 0.35 3.05 -13.53
C TRP A 305 -0.08 4.21 -14.39
N THR A 306 0.08 4.10 -15.71
CA THR A 306 -0.48 5.07 -16.66
C THR A 306 -2.00 5.08 -16.58
N GLY A 307 -2.64 3.90 -16.60
CA GLY A 307 -4.09 3.75 -16.49
C GLY A 307 -4.64 4.27 -15.16
N ALA A 308 -3.98 3.98 -14.04
CA ALA A 308 -4.34 4.50 -12.72
C ALA A 308 -4.31 6.04 -12.68
N TRP A 309 -3.29 6.65 -13.28
CA TRP A 309 -3.22 8.10 -13.40
C TRP A 309 -4.33 8.68 -14.29
N LEU A 310 -4.58 8.07 -15.45
CA LEU A 310 -5.66 8.47 -16.37
C LEU A 310 -7.04 8.36 -15.72
N ALA A 311 -7.27 7.29 -14.95
CA ALA A 311 -8.55 7.02 -14.30
C ALA A 311 -8.97 8.13 -13.31
N ALA A 312 -7.98 8.84 -12.75
CA ALA A 312 -8.18 9.91 -11.79
C ALA A 312 -8.19 11.32 -12.40
N ILE A 313 -8.01 11.48 -13.72
CA ILE A 313 -8.01 12.79 -14.40
C ILE A 313 -9.20 13.67 -14.01
N PRO A 314 -10.44 13.18 -13.93
CA PRO A 314 -11.58 14.04 -13.59
C PRO A 314 -11.50 14.64 -12.18
N ALA A 315 -10.67 14.07 -11.29
CA ALA A 315 -10.42 14.61 -9.96
C ALA A 315 -9.38 15.76 -9.96
N TYR A 316 -8.65 15.99 -11.06
CA TYR A 316 -7.56 16.95 -11.14
C TYR A 316 -8.05 18.37 -11.47
N THR A 317 -8.71 19.01 -10.51
CA THR A 317 -9.34 20.33 -10.73
C THR A 317 -8.42 21.55 -10.58
N LYS A 318 -7.19 21.37 -10.07
CA LYS A 318 -6.22 22.44 -9.80
C LYS A 318 -4.87 22.01 -10.35
N TRP A 319 -4.04 22.97 -10.76
CA TRP A 319 -2.73 22.71 -11.38
C TRP A 319 -1.84 21.78 -10.54
N TYR A 320 -1.89 21.92 -9.20
CA TYR A 320 -1.06 21.10 -8.31
C TYR A 320 -1.52 19.63 -8.24
N HIS A 321 -2.79 19.30 -8.53
CA HIS A 321 -3.18 17.88 -8.65
C HIS A 321 -2.48 17.23 -9.83
N TRP A 322 -2.43 17.93 -10.97
CA TRP A 322 -1.73 17.45 -12.17
C TRP A 322 -0.25 17.23 -11.88
N VAL A 323 0.41 18.21 -11.26
CA VAL A 323 1.84 18.12 -10.92
C VAL A 323 2.13 16.98 -9.94
N PHE A 324 1.40 16.88 -8.82
CA PHE A 324 1.72 15.86 -7.82
C PHE A 324 1.27 14.45 -8.21
N SER A 325 0.15 14.31 -8.92
CA SER A 325 -0.35 12.99 -9.32
C SER A 325 0.54 12.27 -10.33
N VAL A 326 1.28 13.01 -11.17
CA VAL A 326 2.13 12.42 -12.21
C VAL A 326 3.51 11.99 -11.69
N ILE A 327 3.96 12.49 -10.53
CA ILE A 327 5.29 12.18 -9.97
C ILE A 327 5.47 10.68 -9.75
N GLY A 328 4.51 10.01 -9.11
CA GLY A 328 4.59 8.58 -8.82
C GLY A 328 4.68 7.74 -10.11
N PRO A 329 3.66 7.81 -11.00
CA PRO A 329 3.64 7.12 -12.28
C PRO A 329 4.86 7.40 -13.18
N SER A 330 5.29 8.66 -13.29
CA SER A 330 6.48 8.99 -14.10
C SER A 330 7.77 8.42 -13.52
N GLN A 331 7.91 8.42 -12.20
CA GLN A 331 9.09 7.89 -11.52
C GLN A 331 9.16 6.36 -11.61
N ILE A 332 8.03 5.65 -11.43
CA ILE A 332 8.03 4.18 -11.57
C ILE A 332 8.32 3.77 -13.02
N VAL A 333 7.74 4.46 -14.01
CA VAL A 333 8.06 4.22 -15.43
C VAL A 333 9.54 4.47 -15.70
N SER A 334 10.12 5.54 -15.16
CA SER A 334 11.55 5.83 -15.29
C SER A 334 12.44 4.74 -14.67
N ILE A 335 12.06 4.21 -13.50
CA ILE A 335 12.75 3.10 -12.85
C ILE A 335 12.67 1.84 -13.72
N ILE A 336 11.50 1.53 -14.25
CA ILE A 336 11.26 0.37 -15.12
C ILE A 336 12.12 0.46 -16.38
N LEU A 337 12.13 1.59 -17.08
CA LEU A 337 12.94 1.77 -18.30
C LEU A 337 14.44 1.62 -18.01
N ARG A 338 14.92 2.10 -16.87
CA ARG A 338 16.30 1.90 -16.42
C ARG A 338 16.59 0.44 -16.08
N ALA A 339 15.66 -0.24 -15.41
CA ALA A 339 15.76 -1.66 -15.07
C ALA A 339 15.78 -2.54 -16.33
N THR A 340 14.97 -2.22 -17.34
CA THR A 340 14.95 -2.86 -18.66
C THR A 340 16.34 -2.90 -19.27
N GLY A 341 17.03 -1.75 -19.36
CA GLY A 341 18.38 -1.71 -19.92
C GLY A 341 19.40 -2.56 -19.15
N GLY A 342 19.29 -2.59 -17.81
CA GLY A 342 20.13 -3.44 -16.97
C GLY A 342 19.85 -4.94 -17.15
N LEU A 343 18.59 -5.32 -17.41
CA LEU A 343 18.22 -6.70 -17.70
C LEU A 343 18.66 -7.11 -19.09
N GLU A 344 18.46 -6.28 -20.12
CA GLU A 344 18.90 -6.57 -21.48
C GLU A 344 20.39 -6.83 -21.56
N LYS A 345 21.19 -6.01 -20.86
CA LYS A 345 22.63 -6.24 -20.76
C LYS A 345 22.94 -7.64 -20.19
N ARG A 346 22.26 -8.06 -19.12
CA ARG A 346 22.44 -9.39 -18.52
C ARG A 346 21.94 -10.51 -19.43
N GLN A 347 20.91 -10.27 -20.24
CA GLN A 347 20.42 -11.24 -21.22
C GLN A 347 21.44 -11.44 -22.33
N VAL A 348 22.05 -10.36 -22.83
CA VAL A 348 23.15 -10.41 -23.81
C VAL A 348 24.38 -11.09 -23.22
N GLU A 349 24.77 -10.79 -21.98
CA GLU A 349 25.89 -11.45 -21.30
C GLU A 349 25.66 -12.96 -21.15
N LYS A 350 24.42 -13.40 -20.88
CA LYS A 350 24.11 -14.82 -20.66
C LYS A 350 23.83 -15.60 -21.96
N TYR A 351 23.10 -15.01 -22.90
CA TYR A 351 22.57 -15.70 -24.10
C TYR A 351 23.12 -15.15 -25.42
N GLY A 352 23.87 -14.06 -25.40
CA GLY A 352 24.30 -13.32 -26.60
C GLY A 352 25.15 -14.12 -27.60
N SER A 353 25.75 -15.23 -27.17
CA SER A 353 26.50 -16.14 -28.05
C SER A 353 25.61 -17.09 -28.85
N SER A 354 24.40 -17.42 -28.35
CA SER A 354 23.45 -18.34 -28.99
C SER A 354 22.86 -17.74 -30.28
N LYS A 355 22.72 -18.59 -31.31
CA LYS A 355 22.10 -18.21 -32.58
C LYS A 355 20.62 -17.88 -32.39
N GLU A 356 19.93 -18.70 -31.60
CA GLU A 356 18.51 -18.58 -31.28
C GLU A 356 18.21 -17.24 -30.58
N TRP A 357 19.07 -16.82 -29.64
CA TRP A 357 18.90 -15.53 -28.97
C TRP A 357 19.06 -14.36 -29.94
N LYS A 358 20.03 -14.42 -30.85
CA LYS A 358 20.25 -13.36 -31.85
C LYS A 358 19.06 -13.22 -32.79
N GLU A 359 18.49 -14.34 -33.24
CA GLU A 359 17.28 -14.34 -34.09
C GLU A 359 16.06 -13.78 -33.35
N TYR A 360 15.88 -14.17 -32.09
CA TYR A 360 14.84 -13.65 -31.24
C TYR A 360 14.99 -12.13 -30.98
N ALA A 361 16.20 -11.67 -30.66
CA ALA A 361 16.47 -10.25 -30.40
C ALA A 361 16.28 -9.35 -31.63
N LYS A 362 16.48 -9.88 -32.84
CA LYS A 362 16.24 -9.17 -34.11
C LYS A 362 14.75 -8.99 -34.44
N SER A 363 13.91 -9.93 -34.01
CA SER A 363 12.49 -9.96 -34.36
C SER A 363 11.59 -9.44 -33.24
N THR A 364 12.08 -9.40 -32.00
CA THR A 364 11.27 -9.07 -30.82
C THR A 364 11.68 -7.70 -30.23
N PRO A 365 10.76 -6.72 -30.18
CA PRO A 365 10.98 -5.43 -29.54
C PRO A 365 11.36 -5.57 -28.05
N VAL A 366 12.11 -4.61 -27.51
CA VAL A 366 12.57 -4.65 -26.11
C VAL A 366 11.41 -4.39 -25.15
N PHE A 367 10.64 -3.31 -25.37
CA PHE A 367 9.68 -2.80 -24.39
C PHE A 367 8.25 -2.76 -24.93
N VAL A 368 7.97 -1.87 -25.89
CA VAL A 368 6.60 -1.70 -26.44
C VAL A 368 6.37 -2.69 -27.58
N PRO A 369 5.37 -3.58 -27.49
CA PRO A 369 5.01 -4.49 -28.58
C PRO A 369 4.73 -3.73 -29.89
N GLY A 370 5.20 -4.27 -31.02
CA GLY A 370 4.97 -3.70 -32.35
C GLY A 370 5.85 -2.49 -32.72
N THR A 371 6.79 -2.07 -31.85
CA THR A 371 7.74 -0.99 -32.16
C THR A 371 9.09 -1.51 -32.66
N ARG A 372 9.85 -0.73 -33.45
CA ARG A 372 11.19 -1.12 -33.94
C ARG A 372 12.31 -0.97 -32.89
N GLN A 373 12.01 -1.21 -31.62
CA GLN A 373 12.97 -1.08 -30.51
C GLN A 373 13.75 -2.38 -30.31
N TYR A 374 14.67 -2.74 -31.21
CA TYR A 374 15.40 -4.01 -31.13
C TYR A 374 16.71 -3.94 -30.34
N THR A 375 17.19 -2.74 -30.04
CA THR A 375 18.43 -2.51 -29.31
C THR A 375 18.16 -1.46 -28.24
N TRP A 376 18.66 -1.68 -27.03
CA TRP A 376 18.62 -0.68 -25.96
C TRP A 376 20.00 -0.02 -25.88
N GLU A 377 20.12 1.27 -26.17
CA GLU A 377 21.39 1.98 -26.39
C GLU A 377 22.46 1.74 -25.30
N LYS A 378 22.06 1.58 -24.04
CA LYS A 378 22.98 1.28 -22.91
C LYS A 378 23.58 -0.14 -22.93
N ALA A 379 23.06 -1.05 -23.74
CA ALA A 379 23.66 -2.35 -23.99
C ALA A 379 24.66 -2.30 -25.16
N ALA A 380 24.54 -1.31 -26.07
CA ALA A 380 25.42 -1.14 -27.23
C ALA A 380 26.71 -0.36 -26.89
N SER A 381 26.66 0.57 -25.92
CA SER A 381 27.75 1.52 -25.65
C SER A 381 29.01 0.96 -24.95
N LYS A 382 29.17 -0.36 -24.84
CA LYS A 382 30.36 -0.97 -24.20
C LYS A 382 31.16 -1.89 -25.11
N LYS A 383 30.90 -1.83 -26.42
CA LYS A 383 31.55 -2.68 -27.41
C LYS A 383 32.41 -1.93 -28.43
N ASN A 384 32.73 -0.66 -28.17
CA ASN A 384 33.74 0.09 -28.90
C ASN A 384 34.90 0.41 -27.97
#